data_AF-A0A7K1VSI9-F1
#
_entry.id   AF-A0A7K1VSI9-F1
#
_cell.length_a   1.000
_cell.length_b   1.000
_cell.length_c   1.000
_cell.angle_alpha   90.00
_cell.angle_beta   90.00
_cell.angle_gamma   90.00
#
_symmetry.space_group_name_H-M   'P 1'
#
loop_
_entity.id
_entity.type
_entity.pdbx_description
1 polymer ?
#
loop_
_entity_poly.entity_id
_entity_poly.type
_entity_poly.pdbx_seq_one_letter_code
_entity_poly.pdbx_strand_id
1 'polypeptide(L)'
;MSTKLWLTLGAVVAAGLGVGALVVFSWAIDETHFDRPDEGFDRLTAQVEAVPSATVDGSERWVEVSSFVTPTSWIGLTVEEAGLADLLDVACTTAYPDPVTWSVRVRTDGGSTVSVHSPAQGARASAGCPDFGLDVEGVLDVVDSTMRGVELQAAIREDGRLALVALEEPSGGVRTLLPLVARAEDLRDAAGLDATRLVEVNSATLILVVEPGEQERYGTVLDRLVEDHGVTSFWADGGGTPIDGVDKVQIVAPDAEHDAIEEALRDSDLHVADLPVRFLPLEP
;
A
#
# COMPACT_ATOMS: atom_id res chain seq x y z
N MET A 1 45.47 -13.56 29.57
CA MET A 1 44.36 -14.19 28.82
C MET A 1 43.59 -13.13 28.02
N SER A 2 44.27 -12.28 27.24
CA SER A 2 43.66 -11.05 26.68
C SER A 2 43.80 -10.96 25.15
N THR A 3 44.97 -11.23 24.57
CA THR A 3 45.22 -10.95 23.14
C THR A 3 44.44 -11.83 22.16
N LYS A 4 44.17 -13.10 22.51
CA LYS A 4 43.41 -14.02 21.64
C LYS A 4 41.92 -13.66 21.54
N LEU A 5 41.34 -13.12 22.61
CA LEU A 5 39.92 -12.75 22.66
C LEU A 5 39.64 -11.51 21.79
N TRP A 6 40.56 -10.55 21.80
CA TRP A 6 40.50 -9.35 20.97
C TRP A 6 40.67 -9.65 19.48
N LEU A 7 41.51 -10.62 19.12
CA LEU A 7 41.66 -11.06 17.72
C LEU A 7 40.42 -11.81 17.21
N THR A 8 39.80 -12.65 18.03
CA THR A 8 38.54 -13.32 17.65
C THR A 8 37.38 -12.34 17.56
N LEU A 9 37.29 -11.36 18.47
CA LEU A 9 36.26 -10.33 18.41
C LEU A 9 36.44 -9.44 17.18
N GLY A 10 37.68 -9.04 16.88
CA GLY A 10 38.00 -8.27 15.66
C GLY A 10 37.68 -9.03 14.37
N ALA A 11 37.93 -10.35 14.34
CA ALA A 11 37.60 -11.19 13.18
C ALA A 11 36.08 -11.35 12.98
N VAL A 12 35.31 -11.51 14.06
CA VAL A 12 33.84 -11.60 13.99
C VAL A 12 33.23 -10.27 13.57
N VAL A 13 33.73 -9.14 14.09
CA VAL A 13 33.29 -7.81 13.67
C VAL A 13 33.64 -7.54 12.21
N ALA A 14 34.85 -7.90 11.75
CA ALA A 14 35.23 -7.75 10.34
C ALA A 14 34.42 -8.65 9.40
N ALA A 15 34.10 -9.87 9.81
CA ALA A 15 33.24 -10.77 9.05
C ALA A 15 31.78 -10.28 9.02
N GLY A 16 31.25 -9.81 10.16
CA GLY A 16 29.92 -9.22 10.25
C GLY A 16 29.78 -7.92 9.44
N LEU A 17 30.81 -7.07 9.45
CA LEU A 17 30.88 -5.87 8.62
C LEU A 17 31.06 -6.22 7.13
N GLY A 18 31.82 -7.27 6.80
CA GLY A 18 31.98 -7.73 5.42
C GLY A 18 30.70 -8.32 4.84
N VAL A 19 29.97 -9.12 5.62
CA VAL A 19 28.66 -9.66 5.22
C VAL A 19 27.61 -8.56 5.19
N GLY A 20 27.57 -7.66 6.17
CA GLY A 20 26.68 -6.51 6.18
C GLY A 20 26.94 -5.55 5.02
N ALA A 21 28.21 -5.28 4.69
CA ALA A 21 28.57 -4.48 3.53
C ALA A 21 28.17 -5.16 2.22
N LEU A 22 28.37 -6.48 2.07
CA LEU A 22 27.94 -7.21 0.87
C LEU A 22 26.41 -7.25 0.72
N VAL A 23 25.66 -7.34 1.81
CA VAL A 23 24.20 -7.27 1.78
C VAL A 23 23.74 -5.87 1.39
N VAL A 24 24.26 -4.81 2.02
CA VAL A 24 23.95 -3.42 1.66
C VAL A 24 24.37 -3.12 0.21
N PHE A 25 25.51 -3.65 -0.24
CA PHE A 25 25.93 -3.51 -1.63
C PHE A 25 25.05 -4.32 -2.59
N SER A 26 24.52 -5.47 -2.20
CA SER A 26 23.55 -6.22 -3.01
C SER A 26 22.20 -5.50 -3.13
N TRP A 27 21.76 -4.82 -2.06
CA TRP A 27 20.58 -3.96 -2.07
C TRP A 27 20.82 -2.68 -2.89
N ALA A 28 22.03 -2.12 -2.87
CA ALA A 28 22.40 -0.95 -3.67
C ALA A 28 22.72 -1.27 -5.16
N ILE A 29 23.10 -2.51 -5.48
CA ILE A 29 23.30 -2.96 -6.88
C ILE A 29 21.95 -3.19 -7.59
N ASP A 30 20.88 -3.43 -6.83
CA ASP A 30 19.53 -3.67 -7.36
C ASP A 30 18.91 -2.41 -8.03
N GLU A 31 19.47 -1.21 -7.80
CA GLU A 31 18.87 0.06 -8.25
C GLU A 31 19.68 0.84 -9.30
N THR A 32 20.83 0.34 -9.79
CA THR A 32 21.53 1.09 -10.86
C THR A 32 20.84 0.87 -12.21
N HIS A 33 20.00 1.83 -12.58
CA HIS A 33 19.37 1.89 -13.89
C HIS A 33 20.38 2.31 -14.97
N PHE A 34 20.44 1.54 -16.05
CA PHE A 34 21.14 1.95 -17.28
C PHE A 34 20.13 2.23 -18.38
N ASP A 35 20.05 3.50 -18.78
CA ASP A 35 19.15 3.96 -19.84
C ASP A 35 19.18 3.07 -21.09
N ARG A 36 17.98 2.78 -21.59
CA ARG A 36 17.72 2.10 -22.85
C ARG A 36 16.69 2.90 -23.65
N PRO A 37 17.10 4.03 -24.25
CA PRO A 37 16.21 4.88 -25.04
C PRO A 37 15.51 4.09 -26.14
N ASP A 38 14.25 4.43 -26.42
CA ASP A 38 13.45 3.79 -27.46
C ASP A 38 12.40 4.77 -28.03
N GLU A 39 12.47 5.04 -29.33
CA GLU A 39 11.58 6.01 -29.98
C GLU A 39 10.09 5.57 -29.96
N GLY A 40 9.83 4.27 -29.85
CA GLY A 40 8.48 3.73 -29.70
C GLY A 40 7.92 4.04 -28.32
N PHE A 41 8.74 3.85 -27.28
CA PHE A 41 8.41 4.20 -25.90
C PHE A 41 8.20 5.71 -25.74
N ASP A 42 9.09 6.53 -26.29
CA ASP A 42 8.96 8.00 -26.26
C ASP A 42 7.65 8.47 -26.92
N ARG A 43 7.23 7.79 -27.99
CA ARG A 43 5.95 8.08 -28.67
C ARG A 43 4.75 7.70 -27.82
N LEU A 44 4.80 6.56 -27.11
CA LEU A 44 3.76 6.17 -26.16
C LEU A 44 3.64 7.21 -25.05
N THR A 45 4.76 7.62 -24.45
CA THR A 45 4.77 8.66 -23.40
C THR A 45 4.14 9.96 -23.91
N ALA A 46 4.48 10.39 -25.13
CA ALA A 46 3.89 11.59 -25.72
C ALA A 46 2.38 11.44 -26.04
N GLN A 47 1.91 10.24 -26.38
CA GLN A 47 0.48 9.98 -26.57
C GLN A 47 -0.29 10.06 -25.26
N VAL A 48 0.26 9.49 -24.19
CA VAL A 48 -0.31 9.54 -22.84
C VAL A 48 -0.32 10.97 -22.30
N GLU A 49 0.75 11.74 -22.50
CA GLU A 49 0.82 13.15 -22.10
C GLU A 49 -0.18 14.05 -22.85
N ALA A 50 -0.60 13.63 -24.05
CA ALA A 50 -1.60 14.35 -24.83
C ALA A 50 -3.05 14.11 -24.37
N VAL A 51 -3.29 13.16 -23.45
CA VAL A 51 -4.61 12.91 -22.87
C VAL A 51 -5.03 14.13 -22.04
N PRO A 52 -6.23 14.69 -22.25
CA PRO A 52 -6.70 15.82 -21.45
C PRO A 52 -6.66 15.49 -19.96
N SER A 53 -6.21 16.43 -19.13
CA SER A 53 -6.07 16.29 -17.67
C SER A 53 -5.02 15.30 -17.17
N ALA A 54 -4.29 14.62 -18.06
CA ALA A 54 -3.13 13.82 -17.70
C ALA A 54 -1.85 14.67 -17.60
N THR A 55 -0.93 14.26 -16.75
CA THR A 55 0.42 14.82 -16.61
C THR A 55 1.37 13.66 -16.35
N VAL A 56 2.39 13.52 -17.20
CA VAL A 56 3.45 12.52 -16.98
C VAL A 56 4.40 13.05 -15.90
N ASP A 57 4.47 12.34 -14.79
CA ASP A 57 5.34 12.67 -13.66
C ASP A 57 6.77 12.14 -13.87
N GLY A 58 6.87 11.03 -14.63
CA GLY A 58 8.14 10.44 -15.02
C GLY A 58 7.93 9.29 -15.99
N SER A 59 8.94 9.03 -16.81
CA SER A 59 8.97 7.86 -17.68
C SER A 59 10.41 7.42 -17.84
N GLU A 60 10.67 6.13 -17.74
CA GLU A 60 12.02 5.60 -17.88
C GLU A 60 12.00 4.23 -18.55
N ARG A 61 13.04 3.95 -19.33
CA ARG A 61 13.33 2.61 -19.83
C ARG A 61 14.79 2.28 -19.52
N TRP A 62 15.01 1.24 -18.74
CA TRP A 62 16.34 0.88 -18.24
C TRP A 62 16.57 -0.62 -18.24
N VAL A 63 17.82 -1.04 -18.03
CA VAL A 63 18.14 -2.37 -17.51
C VAL A 63 18.83 -2.24 -16.16
N GLU A 64 18.58 -3.19 -15.28
CA GLU A 64 19.31 -3.32 -14.01
C GLU A 64 20.63 -4.07 -14.21
N VAL A 65 21.60 -3.80 -13.33
CA VAL A 65 22.92 -4.46 -13.30
C VAL A 65 22.80 -5.98 -13.17
N SER A 66 21.75 -6.47 -12.51
CA SER A 66 21.53 -7.89 -12.25
C SER A 66 21.03 -8.64 -13.48
N SER A 67 20.29 -7.96 -14.36
CA SER A 67 19.59 -8.55 -15.50
C SER A 67 20.29 -8.26 -16.83
N PHE A 68 20.74 -7.03 -17.11
CA PHE A 68 21.35 -6.53 -18.37
C PHE A 68 20.69 -6.92 -19.72
N VAL A 69 19.70 -7.82 -19.76
CA VAL A 69 19.20 -8.43 -21.00
C VAL A 69 17.84 -7.87 -21.39
N THR A 70 16.88 -7.84 -20.46
CA THR A 70 15.50 -7.41 -20.75
C THR A 70 15.29 -6.03 -20.13
N PRO A 71 14.99 -4.99 -20.93
CA PRO A 71 14.70 -3.67 -20.41
C PRO A 71 13.34 -3.64 -19.70
N THR A 72 13.28 -2.88 -18.61
CA THR A 72 12.06 -2.49 -17.93
C THR A 72 11.64 -1.12 -18.47
N SER A 73 10.37 -0.98 -18.85
CA SER A 73 9.76 0.29 -19.24
C SER A 73 8.74 0.69 -18.18
N TRP A 74 8.76 1.94 -17.72
CA TRP A 74 7.84 2.44 -16.70
C TRP A 74 7.30 3.83 -17.06
N ILE A 75 6.00 4.05 -16.84
CA ILE A 75 5.36 5.35 -16.94
C ILE A 75 4.64 5.65 -15.62
N GLY A 76 5.02 6.77 -15.00
CA GLY A 76 4.34 7.38 -13.88
C GLY A 76 3.58 8.62 -14.31
N LEU A 77 2.30 8.70 -13.97
CA LEU A 77 1.46 9.82 -14.36
C LEU A 77 0.40 10.15 -13.31
N THR A 78 -0.11 11.37 -13.40
CA THR A 78 -1.30 11.81 -12.68
C THR A 78 -2.38 12.19 -13.68
N VAL A 79 -3.63 11.84 -13.42
CA VAL A 79 -4.80 12.16 -14.25
C VAL A 79 -5.99 12.56 -13.37
N GLU A 80 -6.86 13.45 -13.85
CA GLU A 80 -8.14 13.68 -13.18
C GLU A 80 -9.11 12.54 -13.51
N GLU A 81 -10.05 12.24 -12.62
CA GLU A 81 -10.99 11.12 -12.73
C GLU A 81 -11.70 11.05 -14.10
N ALA A 82 -12.16 12.21 -14.61
CA ALA A 82 -12.81 12.30 -15.92
C ALA A 82 -11.94 11.90 -17.12
N GLY A 83 -10.60 11.90 -16.96
CA GLY A 83 -9.63 11.54 -18.00
C GLY A 83 -9.14 10.09 -17.91
N LEU A 84 -9.54 9.32 -16.89
CA LEU A 84 -9.04 7.96 -16.67
C LEU A 84 -9.41 7.00 -17.81
N ALA A 85 -10.66 7.03 -18.28
CA ALA A 85 -11.11 6.17 -19.37
C ALA A 85 -10.33 6.43 -20.68
N ASP A 86 -10.12 7.71 -21.02
CA ASP A 86 -9.35 8.10 -22.21
C ASP A 86 -7.87 7.69 -22.09
N LEU A 87 -7.28 7.82 -20.89
CA LEU A 87 -5.94 7.34 -20.62
C LEU A 87 -5.81 5.83 -20.85
N LEU A 88 -6.74 5.04 -20.31
CA LEU A 88 -6.74 3.59 -20.47
C LEU A 88 -6.94 3.20 -21.95
N ASP A 89 -7.83 3.88 -22.69
CA ASP A 89 -8.00 3.63 -24.13
C ASP A 89 -6.70 3.86 -24.91
N VAL A 90 -5.99 4.97 -24.66
CA VAL A 90 -4.68 5.25 -25.27
C VAL A 90 -3.65 4.19 -24.90
N ALA A 91 -3.56 3.83 -23.62
CA ALA A 91 -2.60 2.85 -23.14
C ALA A 91 -2.86 1.44 -23.72
N CYS A 92 -4.12 1.07 -23.93
CA CYS A 92 -4.51 -0.26 -24.42
C CYS A 92 -4.55 -0.38 -25.95
N THR A 93 -4.62 0.75 -26.67
CA THR A 93 -4.60 0.79 -28.15
C THR A 93 -3.21 1.12 -28.72
N THR A 94 -2.20 1.25 -27.87
CA THR A 94 -0.82 1.53 -28.28
C THR A 94 -0.25 0.47 -29.23
N ALA A 95 0.62 0.91 -30.13
CA ALA A 95 1.41 0.02 -30.99
C ALA A 95 2.77 -0.36 -30.37
N TYR A 96 3.07 0.12 -29.17
CA TYR A 96 4.31 -0.20 -28.47
C TYR A 96 4.32 -1.70 -28.07
N PRO A 97 5.33 -2.48 -28.49
CA PRO A 97 5.28 -3.94 -28.38
C PRO A 97 5.76 -4.49 -27.03
N ASP A 98 6.55 -3.73 -26.28
CA ASP A 98 7.12 -4.18 -25.02
C ASP A 98 6.16 -3.87 -23.86
N PRO A 99 6.12 -4.70 -22.80
CA PRO A 99 5.34 -4.41 -21.61
C PRO A 99 5.79 -3.11 -20.92
N VAL A 100 4.84 -2.40 -20.31
CA VAL A 100 5.09 -1.17 -19.56
C VAL A 100 4.50 -1.31 -18.17
N THR A 101 5.30 -0.99 -17.15
CA THR A 101 4.83 -0.86 -15.78
C THR A 101 4.20 0.53 -15.60
N TRP A 102 3.01 0.59 -15.04
CA TRP A 102 2.24 1.82 -14.87
C TRP A 102 2.12 2.17 -13.39
N SER A 103 2.38 3.42 -13.07
CA SER A 103 2.02 4.05 -11.80
C SER A 103 1.07 5.21 -12.09
N VAL A 104 -0.22 5.04 -11.81
CA VAL A 104 -1.25 6.03 -12.13
C VAL A 104 -1.78 6.62 -10.83
N ARG A 105 -1.71 7.94 -10.69
CA ARG A 105 -2.41 8.70 -9.64
C ARG A 105 -3.66 9.32 -10.23
N VAL A 106 -4.82 8.99 -9.70
CA VAL A 106 -6.09 9.56 -10.15
C VAL A 106 -6.60 10.53 -9.10
N ARG A 107 -6.86 11.77 -9.50
CA ARG A 107 -7.46 12.79 -8.64
C ARG A 107 -8.97 12.79 -8.83
N THR A 108 -9.68 12.62 -7.72
CA THR A 108 -11.15 12.70 -7.65
C THR A 108 -11.62 14.16 -7.57
N ASP A 109 -12.86 14.42 -7.97
CA ASP A 109 -13.47 15.75 -7.86
C ASP A 109 -13.54 16.27 -6.41
N GLY A 110 -13.66 15.38 -5.43
CA GLY A 110 -13.62 15.68 -4.00
C GLY A 110 -12.24 15.97 -3.43
N GLY A 111 -11.19 15.95 -4.26
CA GLY A 111 -9.81 16.29 -3.92
C GLY A 111 -9.01 15.17 -3.27
N SER A 112 -9.54 13.95 -3.22
CA SER A 112 -8.78 12.75 -2.86
C SER A 112 -7.95 12.27 -4.06
N THR A 113 -6.82 11.62 -3.79
CA THR A 113 -5.97 10.98 -4.82
C THR A 113 -5.91 9.49 -4.55
N VAL A 114 -6.16 8.66 -5.57
CA VAL A 114 -5.97 7.21 -5.51
C VAL A 114 -4.86 6.80 -6.47
N SER A 115 -3.79 6.20 -5.95
CA SER A 115 -2.69 5.64 -6.72
C SER A 115 -2.89 4.15 -6.94
N VAL A 116 -2.66 3.70 -8.18
CA VAL A 116 -2.71 2.30 -8.59
C VAL A 116 -1.46 1.96 -9.39
N HIS A 117 -0.98 0.73 -9.23
CA HIS A 117 0.25 0.25 -9.86
C HIS A 117 0.01 -1.07 -10.55
N SER A 118 0.47 -1.21 -11.80
CA SER A 118 0.48 -2.51 -12.45
C SER A 118 1.49 -3.41 -11.72
N PRO A 119 1.23 -4.73 -11.60
CA PRO A 119 2.19 -5.63 -10.97
C PRO A 119 3.50 -5.66 -11.77
N ALA A 120 4.63 -5.78 -11.08
CA ALA A 120 5.95 -5.85 -11.71
C ALA A 120 6.21 -7.18 -12.44
N GLN A 121 5.46 -8.24 -12.10
CA GLN A 121 5.66 -9.60 -12.63
C GLN A 121 4.32 -10.34 -12.84
N GLY A 122 4.37 -11.42 -13.62
CA GLY A 122 3.21 -12.28 -13.90
C GLY A 122 2.44 -11.87 -15.17
N ALA A 123 1.33 -12.56 -15.44
CA ALA A 123 0.58 -12.42 -16.69
C ALA A 123 0.03 -10.99 -16.92
N ARG A 124 -0.30 -10.28 -15.84
CA ARG A 124 -0.76 -8.88 -15.88
C ARG A 124 0.37 -7.90 -16.18
N ALA A 125 1.58 -8.17 -15.69
CA ALA A 125 2.76 -7.35 -15.97
C ALA A 125 3.18 -7.42 -17.45
N SER A 126 2.86 -8.52 -18.14
CA SER A 126 3.13 -8.69 -19.57
C SER A 126 1.94 -8.32 -20.46
N ALA A 127 0.89 -7.72 -19.91
CA ALA A 127 -0.24 -7.24 -20.70
C ALA A 127 0.18 -6.01 -21.52
N GLY A 128 -0.34 -5.88 -22.74
CA GLY A 128 -0.14 -4.68 -23.57
C GLY A 128 -0.99 -3.48 -23.15
N CYS A 129 -1.71 -3.60 -22.04
CA CYS A 129 -2.70 -2.66 -21.50
C CYS A 129 -2.55 -2.66 -19.97
N PRO A 130 -2.67 -1.51 -19.28
CA PRO A 130 -2.60 -1.47 -17.83
C PRO A 130 -3.63 -2.41 -17.19
N ASP A 131 -3.16 -3.35 -16.37
CA ASP A 131 -4.02 -4.22 -15.55
C ASP A 131 -3.58 -4.12 -14.09
N PHE A 132 -4.36 -3.39 -13.30
CA PHE A 132 -4.14 -3.16 -11.87
C PHE A 132 -4.72 -4.29 -11.00
N GLY A 133 -5.47 -5.22 -11.60
CA GLY A 133 -6.16 -6.30 -10.89
C GLY A 133 -7.42 -5.87 -10.14
N LEU A 134 -7.89 -4.64 -10.34
CA LEU A 134 -9.09 -4.07 -9.72
C LEU A 134 -9.79 -3.10 -10.67
N ASP A 135 -11.09 -2.88 -10.46
CA ASP A 135 -11.87 -1.82 -11.12
C ASP A 135 -11.58 -0.47 -10.45
N VAL A 136 -10.77 0.36 -11.12
CA VAL A 136 -10.28 1.64 -10.57
C VAL A 136 -11.42 2.66 -10.51
N GLU A 137 -12.30 2.70 -11.53
CA GLU A 137 -13.42 3.64 -11.58
C GLU A 137 -14.40 3.36 -10.44
N GLY A 138 -14.74 2.08 -10.20
CA GLY A 138 -15.59 1.71 -9.08
C GLY A 138 -15.00 2.08 -7.72
N VAL A 139 -13.69 1.89 -7.51
CA VAL A 139 -13.03 2.31 -6.26
C VAL A 139 -13.08 3.83 -6.08
N LEU A 140 -12.86 4.60 -7.15
CA LEU A 140 -12.89 6.07 -7.11
C LEU A 140 -14.27 6.59 -6.68
N ASP A 141 -15.35 6.06 -7.25
CA ASP A 141 -16.74 6.41 -6.90
C ASP A 141 -17.01 6.25 -5.39
N VAL A 142 -16.55 5.13 -4.82
CA VAL A 142 -16.73 4.88 -3.38
C VAL A 142 -15.84 5.77 -2.54
N VAL A 143 -14.57 5.99 -2.93
CA VAL A 143 -13.65 6.87 -2.20
C VAL A 143 -14.17 8.31 -2.17
N ASP A 144 -14.57 8.88 -3.32
CA ASP A 144 -15.04 10.27 -3.44
C ASP A 144 -16.31 10.52 -2.61
N SER A 145 -17.22 9.54 -2.58
CA SER A 145 -18.44 9.60 -1.78
C SER A 145 -18.21 9.37 -0.28
N THR A 146 -17.10 8.73 0.09
CA THR A 146 -16.80 8.35 1.49
C THR A 146 -15.95 9.39 2.20
N MET A 147 -14.96 9.97 1.52
CA MET A 147 -13.99 10.86 2.14
C MET A 147 -13.35 11.84 1.15
N ARG A 148 -12.80 12.94 1.69
CA ARG A 148 -12.21 14.01 0.89
C ARG A 148 -10.79 14.32 1.33
N GLY A 149 -9.96 14.68 0.36
CA GLY A 149 -8.61 15.21 0.62
C GLY A 149 -7.64 14.19 1.21
N VAL A 150 -7.80 12.91 0.89
CA VAL A 150 -6.85 11.86 1.28
C VAL A 150 -6.08 11.32 0.09
N GLU A 151 -4.85 10.88 0.34
CA GLU A 151 -4.03 10.17 -0.65
C GLU A 151 -3.96 8.69 -0.27
N LEU A 152 -4.55 7.85 -1.11
CA LEU A 152 -4.64 6.41 -0.93
C LEU A 152 -3.88 5.70 -2.05
N GLN A 153 -3.25 4.58 -1.73
CA GLN A 153 -2.81 3.59 -2.70
C GLN A 153 -3.76 2.39 -2.64
N ALA A 154 -4.35 2.04 -3.78
CA ALA A 154 -5.16 0.84 -3.93
C ALA A 154 -4.37 -0.26 -4.63
N ALA A 155 -4.34 -1.45 -4.04
CA ALA A 155 -3.63 -2.60 -4.60
C ALA A 155 -4.27 -3.93 -4.21
N ILE A 156 -4.04 -4.96 -5.04
CA ILE A 156 -4.33 -6.35 -4.66
C ILE A 156 -3.05 -6.99 -4.14
N ARG A 157 -3.05 -7.46 -2.90
CA ARG A 157 -1.90 -8.17 -2.31
C ARG A 157 -1.75 -9.58 -2.91
N GLU A 158 -0.65 -10.25 -2.62
CA GLU A 158 -0.35 -11.60 -3.14
C GLU A 158 -1.40 -12.66 -2.73
N ASP A 159 -2.02 -12.52 -1.56
CA ASP A 159 -3.10 -13.39 -1.08
C ASP A 159 -4.47 -13.04 -1.70
N GLY A 160 -4.53 -11.99 -2.51
CA GLY A 160 -5.71 -11.53 -3.22
C GLY A 160 -6.62 -10.61 -2.41
N ARG A 161 -6.20 -10.12 -1.23
CA ARG A 161 -6.95 -9.09 -0.50
C ARG A 161 -6.79 -7.72 -1.16
N LEU A 162 -7.84 -6.90 -1.08
CA LEU A 162 -7.75 -5.47 -1.43
C LEU A 162 -7.02 -4.76 -0.31
N ALA A 163 -6.05 -3.90 -0.64
CA ALA A 163 -5.40 -3.02 0.31
C ALA A 163 -5.59 -1.56 -0.09
N LEU A 164 -6.02 -0.75 0.87
CA LEU A 164 -6.10 0.70 0.78
C LEU A 164 -5.11 1.30 1.79
N VAL A 165 -4.03 1.87 1.27
CA VAL A 165 -2.93 2.39 2.08
C VAL A 165 -2.94 3.92 2.00
N ALA A 166 -3.18 4.60 3.11
CA ALA A 166 -2.95 6.03 3.21
C ALA A 166 -1.44 6.29 3.21
N LEU A 167 -0.95 6.96 2.16
CA LEU A 167 0.48 7.19 1.95
C LEU A 167 1.02 8.28 2.89
N GLU A 168 0.20 9.28 3.15
CA GLU A 168 0.45 10.31 4.16
C GLU A 168 -0.50 10.12 5.34
N GLU A 169 0.00 10.39 6.56
CA GLU A 169 -0.82 10.26 7.75
C GLU A 169 -1.90 11.36 7.76
N PRO A 170 -3.19 11.01 7.75
CA PRO A 170 -4.25 12.00 7.79
C PRO A 170 -4.23 12.76 9.12
N SER A 171 -4.47 14.08 9.07
CA SER A 171 -4.39 14.95 10.27
C SER A 171 -5.28 14.54 11.46
N GLY A 172 -6.35 13.77 11.23
CA GLY A 172 -7.22 13.24 12.29
C GLY A 172 -6.89 11.81 12.72
N GLY A 173 -5.76 11.24 12.28
CA GLY A 173 -5.34 9.87 12.60
C GLY A 173 -6.37 8.81 12.22
N VAL A 174 -6.49 7.78 13.06
CA VAL A 174 -7.47 6.68 12.95
C VAL A 174 -8.88 7.18 12.61
N ARG A 175 -9.34 8.26 13.24
CA ARG A 175 -10.69 8.81 13.05
C ARG A 175 -11.00 9.14 11.58
N THR A 176 -10.00 9.65 10.86
CA THR A 176 -10.17 10.05 9.44
C THR A 176 -10.40 8.85 8.53
N LEU A 177 -9.92 7.67 8.94
CA LEU A 177 -9.97 6.44 8.14
C LEU A 177 -11.18 5.54 8.50
N LEU A 178 -11.90 5.83 9.59
CA LEU A 178 -13.11 5.07 9.97
C LEU A 178 -14.15 4.99 8.84
N PRO A 179 -14.39 6.03 8.02
CA PRO A 179 -15.29 5.92 6.87
C PRO A 179 -14.87 4.82 5.87
N LEU A 180 -13.56 4.60 5.65
CA LEU A 180 -13.09 3.50 4.80
C LEU A 180 -13.38 2.14 5.42
N VAL A 181 -13.15 2.00 6.73
CA VAL A 181 -13.43 0.75 7.46
C VAL A 181 -14.93 0.41 7.40
N ALA A 182 -15.79 1.41 7.60
CA ALA A 182 -17.25 1.25 7.55
C ALA A 182 -17.79 0.92 6.15
N ARG A 183 -16.99 1.14 5.10
CA ARG A 183 -17.33 0.90 3.69
C ARG A 183 -16.42 -0.14 3.03
N ALA A 184 -15.70 -0.93 3.83
CA ALA A 184 -14.69 -1.85 3.34
C ALA A 184 -15.25 -2.84 2.30
N GLU A 185 -16.40 -3.45 2.58
CA GLU A 185 -17.04 -4.39 1.67
C GLU A 185 -17.56 -3.70 0.39
N ASP A 186 -18.05 -2.47 0.51
CA ASP A 186 -18.45 -1.69 -0.67
C ASP A 186 -17.24 -1.35 -1.55
N LEU A 187 -16.08 -1.03 -0.97
CA LEU A 187 -14.82 -0.81 -1.68
C LEU A 187 -14.34 -2.10 -2.36
N ARG A 188 -14.46 -3.26 -1.70
CA ARG A 188 -14.16 -4.57 -2.30
C ARG A 188 -15.06 -4.85 -3.49
N ASP A 189 -16.36 -4.67 -3.33
CA ASP A 189 -17.35 -4.97 -4.37
C ASP A 189 -17.18 -4.03 -5.56
N ALA A 190 -16.92 -2.74 -5.30
CA ALA A 190 -16.65 -1.75 -6.32
C ALA A 190 -15.31 -1.96 -7.03
N ALA A 191 -14.32 -2.55 -6.35
CA ALA A 191 -13.08 -3.01 -6.98
C ALA A 191 -13.28 -4.25 -7.88
N GLY A 192 -14.51 -4.78 -7.99
CA GLY A 192 -14.83 -5.95 -8.80
C GLY A 192 -14.37 -7.28 -8.19
N LEU A 193 -14.15 -7.32 -6.88
CA LEU A 193 -13.65 -8.50 -6.18
C LEU A 193 -14.78 -9.39 -5.66
N ASP A 194 -14.46 -10.67 -5.44
CA ASP A 194 -15.39 -11.63 -4.86
C ASP A 194 -15.71 -11.31 -3.39
N ALA A 195 -16.95 -11.58 -2.97
CA ALA A 195 -17.45 -11.29 -1.63
C ALA A 195 -16.67 -11.97 -0.49
N THR A 196 -15.89 -13.02 -0.77
CA THR A 196 -15.03 -13.66 0.25
C THR A 196 -13.67 -12.99 0.40
N ARG A 197 -13.35 -11.97 -0.40
CA ARG A 197 -12.06 -11.27 -0.32
C ARG A 197 -12.03 -10.34 0.88
N LEU A 198 -10.86 -10.29 1.52
CA LEU A 198 -10.59 -9.44 2.66
C LEU A 198 -10.20 -8.03 2.20
N VAL A 199 -10.34 -7.05 3.10
CA VAL A 199 -9.95 -5.66 2.85
C VAL A 199 -9.01 -5.17 3.93
N GLU A 200 -7.81 -4.79 3.54
CA GLU A 200 -6.82 -4.17 4.41
C GLU A 200 -6.97 -2.64 4.33
N VAL A 201 -7.10 -1.98 5.49
CA VAL A 201 -6.99 -0.53 5.62
C VAL A 201 -5.70 -0.25 6.38
N ASN A 202 -4.81 0.55 5.79
CA ASN A 202 -3.45 0.72 6.26
C ASN A 202 -3.03 2.20 6.24
N SER A 203 -2.39 2.66 7.31
CA SER A 203 -1.72 3.94 7.47
C SER A 203 -0.64 3.81 8.55
N ALA A 204 0.03 4.92 8.89
CA ALA A 204 0.97 4.89 9.99
C ALA A 204 0.28 4.63 11.33
N THR A 205 -0.95 5.13 11.54
CA THR A 205 -1.70 4.95 12.80
C THR A 205 -2.78 3.88 12.78
N LEU A 206 -3.15 3.34 11.62
CA LEU A 206 -4.20 2.32 11.49
C LEU A 206 -3.75 1.19 10.57
N ILE A 207 -3.70 -0.05 11.06
CA ILE A 207 -3.60 -1.22 10.18
C ILE A 207 -4.61 -2.25 10.64
N LEU A 208 -5.49 -2.69 9.75
CA LEU A 208 -6.41 -3.78 10.02
C LEU A 208 -6.80 -4.50 8.73
N VAL A 209 -7.32 -5.71 8.90
CA VAL A 209 -8.00 -6.46 7.85
C VAL A 209 -9.46 -6.59 8.26
N VAL A 210 -10.39 -6.33 7.34
CA VAL A 210 -11.83 -6.50 7.55
C VAL A 210 -12.25 -7.81 6.87
N GLU A 211 -12.79 -8.76 7.64
CA GLU A 211 -13.40 -9.95 7.07
C GLU A 211 -14.84 -9.68 6.58
N PRO A 212 -15.38 -10.51 5.67
CA PRO A 212 -16.76 -10.38 5.21
C PRO A 212 -17.76 -10.40 6.37
N GLY A 213 -18.63 -9.39 6.41
CA GLY A 213 -19.65 -9.22 7.44
C GLY A 213 -19.16 -8.51 8.71
N GLU A 214 -17.92 -8.02 8.76
CA GLU A 214 -17.35 -7.34 9.94
C GLU A 214 -17.35 -5.80 9.87
N GLN A 215 -17.54 -5.19 8.69
CA GLN A 215 -17.31 -3.74 8.50
C GLN A 215 -18.06 -2.84 9.50
N GLU A 216 -19.32 -3.16 9.81
CA GLU A 216 -20.15 -2.39 10.74
C GLU A 216 -19.68 -2.56 12.20
N ARG A 217 -19.27 -3.78 12.57
CA ARG A 217 -18.74 -4.08 13.91
C ARG A 217 -17.39 -3.40 14.11
N TYR A 218 -16.50 -3.49 13.12
CA TYR A 218 -15.21 -2.81 13.15
C TYR A 218 -15.37 -1.29 13.26
N GLY A 219 -16.22 -0.69 12.42
CA GLY A 219 -16.50 0.74 12.46
C GLY A 219 -17.01 1.18 13.83
N THR A 220 -17.95 0.44 14.42
CA THR A 220 -18.53 0.74 15.74
C THR A 220 -17.49 0.65 16.86
N VAL A 221 -16.68 -0.41 16.86
CA VAL A 221 -15.68 -0.64 17.91
C VAL A 221 -14.57 0.41 17.81
N LEU A 222 -14.06 0.68 16.62
CA LEU A 222 -13.00 1.68 16.45
C LEU A 222 -13.49 3.11 16.77
N ASP A 223 -14.72 3.47 16.40
CA ASP A 223 -15.31 4.75 16.79
C ASP A 223 -15.37 4.89 18.31
N ARG A 224 -15.85 3.85 19.01
CA ARG A 224 -15.86 3.81 20.48
C ARG A 224 -14.44 3.90 21.08
N LEU A 225 -13.49 3.14 20.55
CA LEU A 225 -12.11 3.15 21.01
C LEU A 225 -11.46 4.53 20.87
N VAL A 226 -11.73 5.22 19.77
CA VAL A 226 -11.21 6.58 19.52
C VAL A 226 -11.92 7.62 20.39
N GLU A 227 -13.26 7.67 20.36
CA GLU A 227 -14.03 8.73 21.01
C GLU A 227 -14.09 8.59 22.54
N ASP A 228 -14.31 7.37 23.04
CA ASP A 228 -14.55 7.15 24.47
C ASP A 228 -13.26 6.80 25.22
N HIS A 229 -12.30 6.14 24.56
CA HIS A 229 -11.10 5.60 25.19
C HIS A 229 -9.79 6.24 24.70
N GLY A 230 -9.87 7.25 23.82
CA GLY A 230 -8.72 8.05 23.41
C GLY A 230 -7.65 7.26 22.66
N VAL A 231 -8.03 6.20 21.93
CA VAL A 231 -7.11 5.45 21.07
C VAL A 231 -6.62 6.36 19.94
N THR A 232 -5.29 6.52 19.83
CA THR A 232 -4.66 7.32 18.78
C THR A 232 -4.03 6.47 17.67
N SER A 233 -3.82 5.16 17.92
CA SER A 233 -3.33 4.23 16.91
C SER A 233 -3.77 2.80 17.20
N PHE A 234 -4.04 2.04 16.14
CA PHE A 234 -4.59 0.69 16.19
C PHE A 234 -3.98 -0.18 15.07
N TRP A 235 -3.33 -1.28 15.43
CA TRP A 235 -2.78 -2.23 14.46
C TRP A 235 -3.20 -3.65 14.80
N ALA A 236 -3.84 -4.34 13.86
CA ALA A 236 -4.21 -5.75 13.92
C ALA A 236 -4.03 -6.40 12.54
N ASP A 237 -3.58 -7.65 12.49
CA ASP A 237 -3.69 -8.63 11.38
C ASP A 237 -3.31 -8.19 9.93
N GLY A 238 -2.75 -7.00 9.72
CA GLY A 238 -2.66 -6.35 8.40
C GLY A 238 -1.26 -6.00 7.90
N GLY A 239 -0.23 -6.77 8.27
CA GLY A 239 1.00 -6.81 7.46
C GLY A 239 2.28 -6.23 8.07
N GLY A 240 2.27 -5.87 9.35
CA GLY A 240 3.50 -5.87 10.14
C GLY A 240 3.64 -7.25 10.77
N THR A 241 4.54 -8.11 10.27
CA THR A 241 4.86 -9.35 10.99
C THR A 241 5.27 -8.95 12.41
N PRO A 242 4.53 -9.36 13.45
CA PRO A 242 5.00 -9.16 14.81
C PRO A 242 6.42 -9.76 14.88
N ILE A 243 7.40 -9.02 15.39
CA ILE A 243 8.81 -9.48 15.41
C ILE A 243 8.92 -10.85 16.12
N ASP A 244 7.97 -11.15 16.99
CA ASP A 244 7.86 -12.40 17.73
C ASP A 244 6.95 -13.47 17.09
N GLY A 245 6.34 -13.20 15.95
CA GLY A 245 5.51 -14.14 15.18
C GLY A 245 4.19 -14.51 15.86
N VAL A 246 3.70 -13.69 16.80
CA VAL A 246 2.44 -13.90 17.51
C VAL A 246 1.44 -12.83 17.13
N ASP A 247 0.30 -13.22 16.59
CA ASP A 247 -0.80 -12.31 16.26
C ASP A 247 -1.29 -11.59 17.53
N LYS A 248 -1.47 -10.29 17.42
CA LYS A 248 -1.85 -9.41 18.53
C LYS A 248 -2.42 -8.10 18.01
N VAL A 249 -3.25 -7.47 18.83
CA VAL A 249 -3.68 -6.09 18.61
C VAL A 249 -2.69 -5.16 19.31
N GLN A 250 -2.13 -4.18 18.59
CA GLN A 250 -1.27 -3.14 19.17
C GLN A 250 -2.04 -1.82 19.21
N ILE A 251 -2.00 -1.13 20.35
CA ILE A 251 -2.81 0.07 20.59
C ILE A 251 -1.95 1.13 21.27
N VAL A 252 -2.11 2.38 20.85
CA VAL A 252 -1.64 3.56 21.61
C VAL A 252 -2.87 4.22 22.24
N ALA A 253 -2.90 4.29 23.56
CA ALA A 253 -4.01 4.83 24.35
C ALA A 253 -3.54 5.28 25.75
N PRO A 254 -4.36 6.04 26.51
CA PRO A 254 -4.08 6.33 27.91
C PRO A 254 -4.12 5.07 28.81
N ASP A 255 -3.14 4.94 29.71
CA ASP A 255 -3.03 3.81 30.66
C ASP A 255 -4.31 3.54 31.47
N ALA A 256 -5.09 4.59 31.77
CA ALA A 256 -6.32 4.50 32.54
C ALA A 256 -7.46 3.77 31.79
N GLU A 257 -7.37 3.67 30.47
CA GLU A 257 -8.42 3.11 29.60
C GLU A 257 -8.13 1.67 29.17
N HIS A 258 -6.96 1.11 29.50
CA HIS A 258 -6.52 -0.20 29.00
C HIS A 258 -7.51 -1.33 29.27
N ASP A 259 -8.01 -1.45 30.50
CA ASP A 259 -8.98 -2.50 30.86
C ASP A 259 -10.29 -2.37 30.06
N ALA A 260 -10.77 -1.13 29.85
CA ALA A 260 -12.00 -0.86 29.11
C ALA A 260 -11.84 -1.12 27.60
N ILE A 261 -10.66 -0.83 27.05
CA ILE A 261 -10.30 -1.13 25.66
C ILE A 261 -10.27 -2.66 25.42
N GLU A 262 -9.62 -3.42 26.31
CA GLU A 262 -9.59 -4.88 26.22
C GLU A 262 -10.99 -5.49 26.33
N GLU A 263 -11.85 -4.95 27.21
CA GLU A 263 -13.24 -5.37 27.33
C GLU A 263 -14.03 -5.06 26.05
N ALA A 264 -13.91 -3.84 25.51
CA ALA A 264 -14.59 -3.44 24.28
C ALA A 264 -14.18 -4.31 23.07
N LEU A 265 -12.91 -4.72 22.98
CA LEU A 265 -12.44 -5.63 21.94
C LEU A 265 -12.96 -7.05 22.13
N ARG A 266 -12.95 -7.57 23.36
CA ARG A 266 -13.48 -8.91 23.64
C ARG A 266 -14.96 -9.04 23.33
N ASP A 267 -15.73 -7.98 23.59
CA ASP A 267 -17.18 -7.93 23.34
C ASP A 267 -17.53 -7.64 21.87
N SER A 268 -16.53 -7.42 21.01
CA SER A 268 -16.75 -6.96 19.64
C SER A 268 -17.24 -8.02 18.66
N ASP A 269 -17.04 -9.31 18.97
CA ASP A 269 -17.28 -10.44 18.04
C ASP A 269 -16.58 -10.24 16.68
N LEU A 270 -15.42 -9.57 16.70
CA LEU A 270 -14.48 -9.48 15.59
C LEU A 270 -13.51 -10.66 15.64
N HIS A 271 -12.93 -11.05 14.50
CA HIS A 271 -11.89 -12.08 14.45
C HIS A 271 -10.68 -11.75 15.36
N VAL A 272 -10.42 -10.46 15.63
CA VAL A 272 -9.36 -9.99 16.53
C VAL A 272 -9.72 -10.01 18.02
N ALA A 273 -10.97 -10.32 18.38
CA ALA A 273 -11.48 -10.16 19.76
C ALA A 273 -10.73 -10.99 20.80
N ASP A 274 -10.22 -12.15 20.41
CA ASP A 274 -9.49 -13.08 21.27
C ASP A 274 -7.96 -12.90 21.21
N LEU A 275 -7.47 -11.97 20.39
CA LEU A 275 -6.04 -11.72 20.26
C LEU A 275 -5.49 -11.00 21.49
N PRO A 276 -4.25 -11.31 21.92
CA PRO A 276 -3.58 -10.53 22.95
C PRO A 276 -3.52 -9.04 22.57
N VAL A 277 -3.80 -8.15 23.52
CA VAL A 277 -3.64 -6.71 23.35
C VAL A 277 -2.29 -6.26 23.89
N ARG A 278 -1.56 -5.45 23.13
CA ARG A 278 -0.31 -4.83 23.52
C ARG A 278 -0.44 -3.32 23.44
N PHE A 279 -0.42 -2.68 24.60
CA PHE A 279 -0.34 -1.23 24.68
C PHE A 279 1.09 -0.73 24.43
N LEU A 280 1.20 0.30 23.59
CA LEU A 280 2.43 0.99 23.26
C LEU A 280 2.46 2.36 23.96
N PRO A 281 3.64 2.86 24.34
CA PRO A 281 3.74 4.16 25.00
C PRO A 281 3.26 5.29 24.08
N LEU A 282 2.54 6.26 24.65
CA LEU A 282 2.32 7.56 24.01
C LEU A 282 3.70 8.20 23.76
N GLU A 283 3.99 8.63 22.53
CA GLU A 283 5.21 9.38 22.27
C GLU A 283 5.23 10.65 23.15
N PRO A 284 6.37 10.98 23.80
CA PRO A 284 6.48 12.13 24.69
C PRO A 284 6.50 13.49 23.98
#